data_AF-A0A8H4TQR7-F1
#
_entry.id   AF-A0A8H4TQR7-F1
#
_cell.length_a   1.000
_cell.length_b   1.000
_cell.length_c   1.000
_cell.angle_alpha   90.00
_cell.angle_beta   90.00
_cell.angle_gamma   90.00
#
_symmetry.space_group_name_H-M   'P 1'
#
loop_
_entity.id
_entity.type
_entity.pdbx_description
1 polymer ?
#
loop_
_entity_poly.entity_id
_entity_poly.type
_entity_poly.pdbx_seq_one_letter_code
_entity_poly.pdbx_strand_id
1 'polypeptide(L)'
;MRNNCVSVSLARLQNSITVDELWKATYGQPLPDTPLNLEEIRELLRRTQWEYRWKTFVPSAREKQSAFQKLMKSFSPDYPTAFVLLYTRTAGSGHAINGIYDFAEWKLPVNWTFWDYQMTSEGEDRRSEVERATKIITLELELPTNSQTGDQLWKQLKEREGKLIAKKLYYPEFSL
;
A
#
# COMPACT_ATOMS: atom_id res chain seq x y z
N MET A 1 -11.30 15.19 -2.72
CA MET A 1 -10.59 14.67 -1.52
C MET A 1 -9.11 14.54 -1.84
N ARG A 2 -8.27 15.54 -1.54
CA ARG A 2 -6.84 15.53 -1.92
C ARG A 2 -5.90 15.15 -0.77
N ASN A 3 -6.38 15.10 0.47
CA ASN A 3 -5.51 15.15 1.65
C ASN A 3 -5.39 13.86 2.46
N ASN A 4 -6.12 12.79 2.14
CA ASN A 4 -6.15 11.57 2.97
C ASN A 4 -5.64 10.32 2.24
N CYS A 5 -4.44 10.41 1.65
CA CYS A 5 -3.80 9.28 0.95
C CYS A 5 -3.77 8.01 1.81
N VAL A 6 -3.45 8.13 3.09
CA VAL A 6 -3.39 6.98 4.01
C VAL A 6 -4.75 6.31 4.17
N SER A 7 -5.82 7.09 4.35
CA SER A 7 -7.16 6.52 4.49
C SER A 7 -7.66 5.88 3.20
N VAL A 8 -7.37 6.49 2.05
CA VAL A 8 -7.69 5.89 0.75
C VAL A 8 -6.95 4.57 0.58
N SER A 9 -5.64 4.54 0.85
CA SER A 9 -4.85 3.31 0.72
C SER A 9 -5.29 2.23 1.70
N LEU A 10 -5.65 2.59 2.94
CA LEU A 10 -6.18 1.63 3.92
C LEU A 10 -7.54 1.08 3.51
N ALA A 11 -8.46 1.94 3.04
CA ALA A 11 -9.76 1.51 2.54
C ALA A 11 -9.59 0.52 1.37
N ARG A 12 -8.63 0.78 0.47
CA ARG A 12 -8.31 -0.14 -0.62
C ARG A 12 -7.70 -1.45 -0.14
N LEU A 13 -6.79 -1.40 0.83
CA LEU A 13 -6.13 -2.59 1.40
C LEU A 13 -7.13 -3.49 2.13
N GLN A 14 -8.07 -2.90 2.86
CA GLN A 14 -9.12 -3.60 3.62
C GLN A 14 -10.35 -3.95 2.75
N ASN A 15 -10.29 -3.65 1.46
CA ASN A 15 -11.39 -3.82 0.51
C ASN A 15 -12.71 -3.13 0.93
N SER A 16 -12.64 -1.98 1.58
CA SER A 16 -13.79 -1.10 1.78
C SER A 16 -14.24 -0.51 0.42
N ILE A 17 -15.56 -0.31 0.24
CA ILE A 17 -16.09 0.22 -1.03
C ILE A 17 -15.64 1.67 -1.20
N THR A 18 -15.67 2.43 -0.10
CA THR A 18 -15.23 3.82 -0.08
C THR A 18 -14.37 4.15 1.15
N VAL A 19 -13.62 5.25 1.07
CA VAL A 19 -12.89 5.80 2.22
C VAL A 19 -13.84 6.31 3.31
N ASP A 20 -15.02 6.82 2.94
CA ASP A 20 -16.02 7.30 3.89
C ASP A 20 -16.62 6.15 4.71
N GLU A 21 -16.80 4.98 4.12
CA GLU A 21 -17.22 3.78 4.85
C GLU A 21 -16.19 3.36 5.88
N LEU A 22 -14.90 3.34 5.51
CA LEU A 22 -13.82 3.06 6.46
C LEU A 22 -13.89 4.03 7.65
N TRP A 23 -14.08 5.33 7.39
CA TRP A 23 -14.14 6.33 8.45
C TRP A 23 -15.37 6.21 9.34
N LYS A 24 -16.54 5.99 8.74
CA LYS A 24 -17.78 5.76 9.51
C LYS A 24 -17.67 4.49 10.36
N ALA A 25 -17.11 3.41 9.83
CA ALA A 25 -16.91 2.17 10.59
C ALA A 25 -15.92 2.34 11.74
N THR A 26 -14.86 3.15 11.54
CA THR A 26 -13.78 3.30 12.52
C THR A 26 -14.06 4.35 13.60
N TYR A 27 -14.70 5.46 13.22
CA TYR A 27 -14.86 6.64 14.08
C TYR A 27 -16.32 7.09 14.23
N GLY A 28 -17.26 6.55 13.47
CA GLY A 28 -18.66 6.99 13.47
C GLY A 28 -18.87 8.39 12.87
N GLN A 29 -17.87 8.94 12.16
CA GLN A 29 -17.89 10.29 11.60
C GLN A 29 -17.36 10.33 10.16
N PRO A 30 -17.67 11.40 9.39
CA PRO A 30 -17.12 11.58 8.05
C PRO A 30 -15.60 11.72 8.03
N LEU A 31 -14.99 11.45 6.87
CA LEU A 31 -13.57 11.71 6.62
C LEU A 31 -13.26 13.21 6.79
N PRO A 32 -12.30 13.62 7.66
CA PRO A 32 -11.87 15.02 7.75
C PRO A 32 -11.14 15.47 6.48
N ASP A 33 -11.20 16.76 6.11
CA ASP A 33 -10.47 17.30 4.93
C ASP A 33 -9.01 17.70 5.22
N THR A 34 -8.41 17.11 6.26
CA THR A 34 -7.05 17.39 6.71
C THR A 34 -6.18 16.13 6.63
N PRO A 35 -4.91 16.23 6.20
CA PRO A 35 -4.01 15.08 6.21
C PRO A 35 -3.75 14.55 7.60
N LEU A 36 -3.63 13.23 7.72
CA LEU A 36 -3.27 12.57 8.97
C LEU A 36 -1.77 12.67 9.23
N ASN A 37 -1.41 13.00 10.46
CA ASN A 37 -0.06 12.84 10.98
C ASN A 37 0.22 11.40 11.45
N LEU A 38 1.46 11.09 11.84
CA LEU A 38 1.85 9.72 12.21
C LEU A 38 1.11 9.17 13.44
N GLU A 39 0.77 10.01 14.41
CA GLU A 39 0.03 9.57 15.61
C GLU A 39 -1.45 9.31 15.26
N GLU A 40 -2.05 10.15 14.43
CA GLU A 40 -3.41 9.93 13.93
C GLU A 40 -3.50 8.66 13.07
N ILE A 41 -2.46 8.37 12.29
CA ILE A 41 -2.38 7.12 11.52
C ILE A 41 -2.28 5.92 12.48
N ARG A 42 -1.46 5.99 13.53
CA ARG A 42 -1.38 4.92 14.53
C ARG A 42 -2.71 4.68 15.23
N GLU A 43 -3.41 5.74 15.60
CA GLU A 43 -4.74 5.62 16.21
C GLU A 43 -5.77 5.05 15.24
N LEU A 44 -5.72 5.44 13.95
CA LEU A 44 -6.54 4.84 12.91
C LEU A 44 -6.31 3.34 12.83
N LEU A 45 -5.05 2.88 12.77
CA LEU A 45 -4.74 1.44 12.72
C LEU A 45 -5.25 0.70 13.95
N ARG A 46 -5.05 1.27 15.16
CA ARG A 46 -5.50 0.66 16.42
C ARG A 46 -7.02 0.49 16.51
N ARG A 47 -7.78 1.38 15.86
CA ARG A 47 -9.25 1.34 15.86
C ARG A 47 -9.84 0.46 14.76
N THR A 48 -9.05 0.14 13.73
CA THR A 48 -9.50 -0.83 12.74
C THR A 48 -9.54 -2.23 13.36
N GLN A 49 -10.35 -3.12 12.80
CA GLN A 49 -10.41 -4.53 13.24
C GLN A 49 -9.24 -5.38 12.69
N TRP A 50 -8.23 -4.74 12.11
CA TRP A 50 -7.13 -5.39 11.42
C TRP A 50 -5.81 -5.20 12.17
N GLU A 51 -4.96 -6.21 12.14
CA GLU A 51 -3.61 -6.16 12.69
C GLU A 51 -2.61 -5.75 11.61
N TYR A 52 -1.69 -4.86 12.00
CA TYR A 52 -0.69 -4.29 11.11
C TYR A 52 0.70 -4.41 11.67
N ARG A 53 1.63 -4.85 10.84
CA ARG A 53 3.06 -4.75 11.13
C ARG A 53 3.62 -3.46 10.56
N TRP A 54 4.12 -2.62 11.46
CA TRP A 54 4.76 -1.35 11.12
C TRP A 54 6.27 -1.53 10.94
N LYS A 55 6.79 -1.29 9.74
CA LYS A 55 8.25 -1.24 9.51
C LYS A 55 8.66 0.11 8.94
N THR A 56 9.86 0.55 9.31
CA THR A 56 10.41 1.82 8.83
C THR A 56 11.76 1.58 8.16
N PHE A 57 11.92 2.14 6.98
CA PHE A 57 13.12 2.06 6.16
C PHE A 57 13.64 3.47 5.90
N VAL A 58 14.86 3.71 6.33
CA VAL A 58 15.59 4.95 6.07
C VAL A 58 16.91 4.64 5.35
N PRO A 59 17.35 5.49 4.42
CA PRO A 59 18.63 5.34 3.75
C PRO A 59 19.77 5.28 4.78
N SER A 60 20.80 4.52 4.46
CA SER A 60 22.02 4.45 5.26
C SER A 60 23.20 4.82 4.39
N ALA A 61 23.85 5.93 4.73
CA ALA A 61 25.06 6.39 4.03
C ALA A 61 26.18 5.35 4.13
N ARG A 62 26.28 4.64 5.27
CA ARG A 62 27.28 3.60 5.50
C ARG A 62 27.07 2.36 4.64
N GLU A 63 25.82 1.94 4.50
CA GLU A 63 25.46 0.71 3.76
C GLU A 63 25.28 0.99 2.26
N LYS A 64 25.29 2.26 1.83
CA LYS A 64 25.00 2.70 0.46
C LYS A 64 23.67 2.14 -0.07
N GLN A 65 22.69 1.96 0.81
CA GLN A 65 21.37 1.45 0.46
C GLN A 65 20.30 2.53 0.58
N SER A 66 19.45 2.64 -0.44
CA SER A 66 18.23 3.46 -0.39
C SER A 66 17.17 2.84 0.53
N ALA A 67 16.19 3.64 0.94
CA ALA A 67 15.03 3.14 1.68
C ALA A 67 14.31 2.02 0.90
N PHE A 68 14.18 2.20 -0.42
CA PHE A 68 13.60 1.20 -1.32
C PHE A 68 14.38 -0.11 -1.34
N GLN A 69 15.71 -0.06 -1.48
CA GLN A 69 16.53 -1.28 -1.47
C GLN A 69 16.45 -2.04 -0.14
N LYS A 70 16.26 -1.33 0.97
CA LYS A 70 16.03 -1.95 2.28
C LYS A 70 14.66 -2.60 2.39
N LEU A 71 13.62 -1.93 1.91
CA LEU A 71 12.27 -2.48 1.79
C LEU A 71 12.28 -3.80 0.99
N MET A 72 12.90 -3.78 -0.20
CA MET A 72 12.92 -4.94 -1.08
C MET A 72 13.60 -6.16 -0.45
N LYS A 73 14.56 -5.94 0.45
CA LYS A 73 15.28 -7.00 1.18
C LYS A 73 14.54 -7.51 2.42
N SER A 74 13.53 -6.79 2.92
CA SER A 74 12.86 -7.15 4.18
C SER A 74 11.68 -8.10 4.02
N PHE A 75 11.27 -8.40 2.79
CA PHE A 75 10.16 -9.31 2.52
C PHE A 75 10.71 -10.70 2.21
N SER A 76 10.20 -11.71 2.92
CA SER A 76 10.53 -13.12 2.69
C SER A 76 9.76 -13.62 1.48
N PRO A 77 10.36 -14.45 0.61
CA PRO A 77 9.67 -15.05 -0.53
C PRO A 77 8.57 -16.05 -0.14
N ASP A 78 8.47 -16.41 1.13
CA ASP A 78 7.61 -17.52 1.58
C ASP A 78 6.14 -17.15 1.69
N TYR A 79 5.81 -15.85 1.81
CA TYR A 79 4.44 -15.40 1.96
C TYR A 79 4.20 -14.13 1.15
N PRO A 80 3.19 -14.12 0.27
CA PRO A 80 2.85 -12.90 -0.41
C PRO A 80 2.24 -11.92 0.59
N THR A 81 2.47 -10.63 0.38
CA THR A 81 2.15 -9.60 1.38
C THR A 81 1.54 -8.39 0.70
N ALA A 82 0.40 -7.92 1.23
CA ALA A 82 -0.18 -6.64 0.84
C ALA A 82 0.07 -5.61 1.96
N PHE A 83 0.36 -4.38 1.56
CA PHE A 83 0.72 -3.33 2.50
C PHE A 83 0.30 -1.95 2.01
N VAL A 84 0.16 -1.01 2.95
CA VAL A 84 0.20 0.43 2.62
C VAL A 84 1.64 0.89 2.77
N LEU A 85 2.12 1.65 1.80
CA LEU A 85 3.43 2.26 1.81
C LEU A 85 3.28 3.76 2.00
N LEU A 86 3.77 4.29 3.13
CA LEU A 86 3.89 5.72 3.37
C LEU A 86 5.32 6.13 3.06
N TYR A 87 5.50 7.17 2.27
CA TYR A 87 6.83 7.60 1.89
C TYR A 87 6.96 9.10 1.80
N THR A 88 8.20 9.55 2.01
CA THR A 88 8.57 10.95 1.81
C THR A 88 9.16 11.10 0.41
N ARG A 89 8.52 11.92 -0.42
CA ARG A 89 9.02 12.32 -1.74
C ARG A 89 10.31 13.11 -1.58
N THR A 90 11.11 13.20 -2.65
CA THR A 90 12.35 13.98 -2.67
C THR A 90 12.14 15.46 -2.33
N ALA A 91 10.98 16.02 -2.67
CA ALA A 91 10.59 17.40 -2.33
C ALA A 91 10.13 17.59 -0.86
N GLY A 92 10.14 16.53 -0.04
CA GLY A 92 9.79 16.58 1.38
C GLY A 92 8.31 16.31 1.72
N SER A 93 7.41 16.31 0.73
CA SER A 93 6.01 15.95 0.96
C SER A 93 5.82 14.46 1.23
N GLY A 94 4.93 14.09 2.14
CA GLY A 94 4.50 12.71 2.37
C GLY A 94 3.44 12.25 1.38
N HIS A 95 3.42 10.96 1.08
CA HIS A 95 2.35 10.30 0.32
C HIS A 95 2.13 8.87 0.82
N ALA A 96 0.98 8.29 0.52
CA ALA A 96 0.66 6.90 0.82
C ALA A 96 0.01 6.21 -0.38
N ILE A 97 0.44 4.98 -0.63
CA ILE A 97 -0.01 4.15 -1.74
C ILE A 97 -0.16 2.70 -1.29
N ASN A 98 -0.75 1.85 -2.12
CA ASN A 98 -0.81 0.41 -1.87
C ASN A 98 0.39 -0.29 -2.53
N GLY A 99 0.88 -1.34 -1.89
CA GLY A 99 1.83 -2.25 -2.50
C GLY A 99 1.41 -3.70 -2.32
N ILE A 100 1.75 -4.53 -3.31
CA ILE A 100 1.63 -5.97 -3.25
C ILE A 100 3.00 -6.56 -3.58
N TYR A 101 3.43 -7.47 -2.69
CA TYR A 101 4.51 -8.38 -2.91
C TYR A 101 3.91 -9.74 -3.19
N ASP A 102 4.08 -10.25 -4.40
CA ASP A 102 3.62 -11.58 -4.76
C ASP A 102 4.73 -12.41 -5.38
N PHE A 103 4.90 -13.61 -4.85
CA PHE A 103 5.71 -14.64 -5.47
C PHE A 103 4.89 -15.24 -6.60
N ALA A 104 5.12 -14.76 -7.83
CA ALA A 104 4.36 -15.24 -8.97
C ALA A 104 4.38 -16.78 -9.02
N GLU A 105 3.20 -17.41 -8.98
CA GLU A 105 2.99 -18.85 -9.30
C GLU A 105 3.65 -19.25 -10.64
N TRP A 106 4.01 -18.27 -11.47
CA TRP A 106 4.44 -18.40 -12.86
C TRP A 106 5.94 -18.19 -13.12
N LYS A 107 6.83 -18.28 -12.11
CA LYS A 107 8.30 -18.15 -12.28
C LYS A 107 8.77 -16.87 -13.01
N LEU A 108 7.98 -15.80 -12.95
CA LEU A 108 8.41 -14.46 -13.35
C LEU A 108 9.09 -13.77 -12.15
N PRO A 109 10.00 -12.79 -12.37
CA PRO A 109 10.66 -12.11 -11.28
C PRO A 109 9.61 -11.53 -10.33
N VAL A 110 9.86 -11.68 -9.02
CA VAL A 110 9.13 -11.09 -7.91
C VAL A 110 8.42 -9.79 -8.31
N ASN A 111 7.09 -9.84 -8.44
CA ASN A 111 6.32 -8.69 -8.91
C ASN A 111 6.00 -7.82 -7.72
N TRP A 112 6.83 -6.79 -7.52
CA TRP A 112 6.49 -5.68 -6.67
C TRP A 112 5.66 -4.68 -7.45
N THR A 113 4.43 -4.48 -6.99
CA THR A 113 3.54 -3.48 -7.57
C THR A 113 3.24 -2.39 -6.55
N PHE A 114 3.14 -1.14 -7.04
CA PHE A 114 2.96 0.06 -6.23
C PHE A 114 1.91 0.95 -6.89
N TRP A 115 0.72 1.01 -6.29
CA TRP A 115 -0.47 1.62 -6.91
C TRP A 115 -1.04 2.74 -6.06
N ASP A 116 -1.24 3.89 -6.69
CA ASP A 116 -1.88 5.06 -6.10
C ASP A 116 -3.33 5.20 -6.57
N TYR A 117 -4.27 5.07 -5.64
CA TYR A 117 -5.71 5.14 -5.90
C TYR A 117 -6.33 6.49 -5.51
N GLN A 118 -5.52 7.53 -5.23
CA GLN A 118 -6.06 8.83 -4.83
C GLN A 118 -6.85 9.51 -5.96
N MET A 119 -6.37 9.38 -7.20
CA MET A 119 -6.93 10.10 -8.34
C MET A 119 -7.85 9.22 -9.20
N THR A 120 -7.63 7.91 -9.19
CA THR A 120 -8.37 6.96 -10.01
C THR A 120 -8.77 5.73 -9.20
N SER A 121 -9.94 5.16 -9.50
CA SER A 121 -10.35 3.88 -8.91
C SER A 121 -9.53 2.70 -9.42
N GLU A 122 -8.85 2.90 -10.54
CA GLU A 122 -8.02 1.89 -11.18
C GLU A 122 -6.63 1.85 -10.53
N GLY A 123 -6.09 2.99 -10.11
CA GLY A 123 -4.75 3.05 -9.53
C GLY A 123 -3.69 3.38 -10.57
N GLU A 124 -2.73 4.20 -10.18
CA GLU A 124 -1.61 4.64 -11.01
C GLU A 124 -0.30 4.02 -10.51
N ASP A 125 0.56 3.56 -11.43
CA ASP A 125 1.85 2.96 -11.09
C ASP A 125 2.78 4.07 -10.55
N ARG A 126 3.21 3.92 -9.29
CA ARG A 126 4.11 4.89 -8.63
C ARG A 126 5.48 4.30 -8.31
N ARG A 127 5.87 3.17 -8.91
CA ARG A 127 7.15 2.51 -8.59
C ARG A 127 8.35 3.44 -8.68
N SER A 128 8.49 4.18 -9.78
CA SER A 128 9.66 5.07 -9.99
C SER A 128 9.75 6.16 -8.92
N GLU A 129 8.60 6.59 -8.37
CA GLU A 129 8.54 7.57 -7.30
C GLU A 129 8.99 6.98 -5.96
N VAL A 130 8.54 5.78 -5.64
CA VAL A 130 8.92 5.04 -4.43
C VAL A 130 10.42 4.69 -4.44
N GLU A 131 10.98 4.34 -5.59
CA GLU A 131 12.42 4.08 -5.76
C GLU A 131 13.29 5.26 -5.33
N ARG A 132 12.77 6.49 -5.45
CA ARG A 132 13.44 7.74 -5.07
C ARG A 132 13.09 8.23 -3.65
N ALA A 133 12.26 7.50 -2.91
CA ALA A 133 11.82 7.92 -1.58
C ALA A 133 12.99 8.03 -0.58
N THR A 134 12.95 9.08 0.24
CA THR A 134 13.97 9.34 1.27
C THR A 134 13.65 8.67 2.61
N LYS A 135 12.41 8.20 2.79
CA LYS A 135 11.93 7.39 3.91
C LYS A 135 10.73 6.60 3.44
N ILE A 136 10.65 5.35 3.88
CA ILE A 136 9.50 4.47 3.62
C ILE A 136 9.03 3.88 4.94
N ILE A 137 7.73 3.81 5.14
CA ILE A 137 7.07 3.06 6.20
C ILE A 137 6.12 2.08 5.52
N THR A 138 6.13 0.81 5.92
CA THR A 138 5.12 -0.16 5.51
C THR A 138 4.16 -0.44 6.66
N LEU A 139 2.88 -0.53 6.29
CA LEU A 139 1.80 -1.07 7.11
C LEU A 139 1.40 -2.39 6.46
N GLU A 140 2.09 -3.45 6.84
CA GLU A 140 1.83 -4.79 6.32
C GLU A 140 0.59 -5.35 7.02
N LEU A 141 -0.41 -5.75 6.25
CA LEU A 141 -1.61 -6.36 6.80
C LEU A 141 -1.26 -7.77 7.26
N GLU A 142 -1.42 -8.04 8.56
CA GLU A 142 -1.32 -9.40 9.07
C GLU A 142 -2.63 -10.12 8.73
N LEU A 143 -2.64 -10.81 7.60
CA LEU A 143 -3.74 -11.69 7.25
C LEU A 143 -3.74 -12.85 8.24
N PRO A 144 -4.87 -13.18 8.88
CA PRO A 144 -4.93 -14.38 9.71
C PRO A 144 -4.78 -15.56 8.75
N THR A 145 -3.58 -16.12 8.70
CA THR A 145 -3.27 -17.34 7.96
C THR A 145 -4.16 -18.44 8.56
N ASN A 146 -4.97 -19.09 7.71
CA ASN A 146 -6.03 -20.02 8.09
C ASN A 146 -7.41 -19.41 8.44
N SER A 147 -7.69 -18.18 8.03
CA SER A 147 -9.06 -17.63 8.06
C SER A 147 -9.65 -17.53 6.66
N GLN A 148 -10.91 -17.95 6.51
CA GLN A 148 -11.68 -17.78 5.28
C GLN A 148 -11.71 -16.31 4.83
N THR A 149 -11.70 -15.38 5.78
CA THR A 149 -11.62 -13.93 5.55
C THR A 149 -10.28 -13.51 4.94
N GLY A 150 -9.15 -14.03 5.44
CA GLY A 150 -7.82 -13.74 4.91
C GLY A 150 -7.66 -14.22 3.47
N ASP A 151 -8.10 -15.45 3.17
CA ASP A 151 -8.03 -16.03 1.82
C ASP A 151 -8.91 -15.27 0.82
N GLN A 152 -10.13 -14.89 1.23
CA GLN A 152 -11.04 -14.10 0.39
C GLN A 152 -10.47 -12.71 0.10
N LEU A 153 -9.94 -12.03 1.11
CA LEU A 153 -9.31 -10.72 0.93
C LEU A 153 -8.11 -10.82 0.00
N TRP A 154 -7.25 -11.83 0.19
CA TRP A 154 -6.09 -12.05 -0.67
C TRP A 154 -6.50 -12.25 -2.13
N LYS A 155 -7.50 -13.11 -2.39
CA LYS A 155 -8.04 -13.33 -3.73
C LYS A 155 -8.54 -12.03 -4.36
N GLN A 156 -9.28 -11.20 -3.61
CA GLN A 156 -9.80 -9.92 -4.10
C GLN A 156 -8.68 -8.94 -4.45
N LEU A 157 -7.62 -8.88 -3.64
CA LEU A 157 -6.44 -8.05 -3.90
C LEU A 157 -5.72 -8.51 -5.17
N LYS A 158 -5.56 -9.82 -5.37
CA LYS A 158 -4.94 -10.42 -6.56
C LYS A 158 -5.77 -10.20 -7.83
N GLU A 159 -7.09 -10.35 -7.76
CA GLU A 159 -7.97 -10.06 -8.90
C GLU A 159 -7.87 -8.59 -9.33
N ARG A 160 -7.72 -7.67 -8.38
CA ARG A 160 -7.50 -6.24 -8.66
C ARG A 160 -6.14 -6.01 -9.31
N GLU A 161 -5.08 -6.59 -8.76
CA GLU A 161 -3.73 -6.49 -9.32
C GLU A 161 -3.67 -7.07 -10.75
N GLY A 162 -4.29 -8.23 -10.97
CA GLY A 162 -4.33 -8.88 -12.28
C GLY A 162 -5.01 -8.00 -13.34
N LYS A 163 -6.10 -7.30 -12.99
CA LYS A 163 -6.76 -6.33 -13.89
C LYS A 163 -5.84 -5.17 -14.25
N LEU A 164 -5.01 -4.70 -13.31
CA LEU A 164 -4.08 -3.60 -13.56
C LEU A 164 -2.90 -4.00 -14.44
N ILE A 165 -2.31 -5.16 -14.16
CA ILE A 165 -1.24 -5.71 -14.98
C ILE A 165 -1.76 -5.98 -16.40
N ALA A 166 -2.93 -6.59 -16.55
CA ALA A 166 -3.54 -6.83 -17.85
C ALA A 166 -3.76 -5.52 -18.61
N LYS A 167 -4.30 -4.47 -17.96
CA LYS A 167 -4.48 -3.16 -18.61
C LYS A 167 -3.16 -2.59 -19.12
N LYS A 168 -2.09 -2.66 -18.34
CA LYS A 168 -0.74 -2.19 -18.75
C LYS A 168 -0.19 -2.98 -19.94
N LEU A 169 -0.44 -4.29 -19.99
CA LEU A 169 0.03 -5.15 -21.08
C LEU A 169 -0.77 -4.97 -22.37
N TYR A 170 -2.09 -4.76 -22.27
CA TYR A 170 -2.99 -4.70 -23.43
C TYR A 170 -3.30 -3.28 -23.92
N TYR A 171 -3.08 -2.25 -23.08
CA TYR A 171 -3.33 -0.85 -23.40
C TYR A 171 -2.20 0.06 -22.87
N PRO A 172 -0.98 -0.05 -23.44
CA PRO A 172 0.19 0.69 -22.97
C PRO A 172 0.03 2.22 -23.04
N GLU A 173 -0.84 2.74 -23.91
CA GLU A 173 -1.16 4.16 -24.06
C GLU A 173 -1.85 4.81 -22.83
N PHE A 174 -2.28 4.01 -21.85
CA PHE A 174 -2.82 4.51 -20.57
C PHE A 174 -1.80 4.44 -19.42
N SER A 175 -0.53 4.13 -19.71
CA SER A 175 0.56 4.10 -18.73
C SER A 175 1.33 5.43 -18.78
N LEU A 176 0.83 6.47 -18.10
CA LEU A 176 1.52 7.76 -17.92
C LEU A 176 1.75 8.06 -16.45
#